data_AF-A0AAU3LQI9-F1
#
_entry.id   AF-A0AAU3LQI9-F1
#
_cell.length_a   1.000
_cell.length_b   1.000
_cell.length_c   1.000
_cell.angle_alpha   90.00
_cell.angle_beta   90.00
_cell.angle_gamma   90.00
#
_symmetry.space_group_name_H-M   'P 1'
#
loop_
_entity.id
_entity.type
_entity.pdbx_description
1 polymer ?
#
loop_
_entity_poly.entity_id
_entity_poly.type
_entity_poly.pdbx_seq_one_letter_code
_entity_poly.pdbx_strand_id
1 'polypeptide(L)'
;MTATLVTFLHARLNEDELRARSGYYSNTHWERFTTEAHLHAWQAWREHLPREQWDVRLNDLISEAARDAIRNRITAHEADRAARVLREVEAKRRLLDLHATVSRDIGWLESDGEGTAELPVCGHCVPRNSHYPRRKDVPECPCPTLRLLALPYTDHPDYRPGWRP
;
A
#
# COMPACT_ATOMS: atom_id res chain seq x y z
N MET A 1 -17.28 -16.81 -8.08
CA MET A 1 -15.96 -16.87 -8.76
C MET A 1 -14.91 -16.36 -7.80
N THR A 2 -13.86 -17.13 -7.52
CA THR A 2 -12.77 -16.73 -6.63
C THR A 2 -11.92 -15.64 -7.28
N ALA A 3 -11.93 -14.42 -6.75
CA ALA A 3 -11.04 -13.33 -7.19
C ALA A 3 -9.56 -13.77 -7.22
N THR A 4 -8.81 -13.35 -8.23
CA THR A 4 -7.36 -13.62 -8.35
C THR A 4 -6.57 -12.62 -7.50
N LEU A 5 -5.30 -12.91 -7.23
CA LEU A 5 -4.42 -11.96 -6.53
C LEU A 5 -4.33 -10.62 -7.29
N VAL A 6 -4.25 -10.66 -8.63
CA VAL A 6 -4.15 -9.46 -9.47
C VAL A 6 -5.41 -8.60 -9.32
N THR A 7 -6.60 -9.21 -9.38
CA THR A 7 -7.87 -8.49 -9.16
C THR A 7 -7.93 -7.86 -7.77
N PHE A 8 -7.49 -8.58 -6.73
CA PHE A 8 -7.41 -8.06 -5.37
C PHE A 8 -6.47 -6.85 -5.26
N LEU A 9 -5.26 -6.94 -5.84
CA LEU A 9 -4.29 -5.84 -5.82
C LEU A 9 -4.80 -4.60 -6.56
N HIS A 10 -5.45 -4.74 -7.72
CA HIS A 10 -6.07 -3.60 -8.41
C HIS A 10 -7.15 -2.93 -7.54
N ALA A 11 -8.01 -3.71 -6.88
CA ALA A 11 -9.04 -3.16 -6.01
C ALA A 11 -8.44 -2.36 -4.84
N ARG A 12 -7.43 -2.92 -4.16
CA ARG A 12 -6.78 -2.25 -3.02
C ARG A 12 -5.99 -1.01 -3.43
N LEU A 13 -5.33 -1.02 -4.59
CA LEU A 13 -4.65 0.16 -5.13
C LEU A 13 -5.64 1.27 -5.52
N ASN A 14 -6.82 0.93 -6.02
CA ASN A 14 -7.88 1.90 -6.31
C ASN A 14 -8.41 2.55 -5.03
N GLU A 15 -8.57 1.76 -3.95
CA GLU A 15 -8.95 2.29 -2.64
C GLU A 15 -7.88 3.20 -2.02
N ASP A 16 -6.61 2.82 -2.13
CA ASP A 16 -5.49 3.64 -1.65
C ASP A 16 -5.40 4.96 -2.42
N GLU A 17 -5.60 4.93 -3.75
CA GLU A 17 -5.71 6.15 -4.55
C GLU A 17 -6.90 7.00 -4.12
N LEU A 18 -8.08 6.40 -3.95
CA LEU A 18 -9.28 7.12 -3.52
C LEU A 18 -9.03 7.78 -2.16
N ARG A 19 -8.50 7.04 -1.18
CA ARG A 19 -8.14 7.57 0.15
C ARG A 19 -7.14 8.72 0.07
N ALA A 20 -6.14 8.62 -0.80
CA ALA A 20 -5.16 9.69 -0.99
C ALA A 20 -5.79 10.95 -1.63
N ARG A 21 -6.68 10.77 -2.63
CA ARG A 21 -7.35 11.89 -3.31
C ARG A 21 -8.43 12.56 -2.47
N SER A 22 -9.17 11.79 -1.67
CA SER A 22 -10.21 12.30 -0.78
C SER A 22 -9.64 13.03 0.44
N GLY A 23 -8.32 12.99 0.65
CA GLY A 23 -7.67 13.45 1.86
C GLY A 23 -7.87 12.45 3.00
N TYR A 24 -6.77 11.90 3.52
CA TYR A 24 -6.81 10.93 4.63
C TYR A 24 -7.38 11.57 5.92
N TYR A 25 -7.30 12.90 6.00
CA TYR A 25 -7.86 13.75 7.05
C TYR A 25 -8.76 14.80 6.41
N SER A 26 -9.97 14.40 6.02
CA SER A 26 -11.02 15.38 5.70
C SER A 26 -11.22 16.33 6.89
N ASN A 27 -11.84 17.50 6.65
CA ASN A 27 -12.15 18.52 7.67
C ASN A 27 -12.77 17.96 8.97
N THR A 28 -13.38 16.78 8.94
CA THR A 28 -13.94 16.09 10.10
C THR A 28 -12.90 15.57 11.11
N HIS A 29 -11.68 15.25 10.68
CA HIS A 29 -10.62 14.87 11.62
C HIS A 29 -10.04 16.11 12.32
N TRP A 30 -10.01 17.27 11.64
CA TRP A 30 -9.64 18.54 12.26
C TRP A 30 -10.64 18.99 13.31
N GLU A 31 -11.93 18.92 13.01
CA GLU A 31 -12.97 19.20 14.01
C GLU A 31 -12.84 18.26 15.22
N ARG A 32 -12.35 17.03 15.04
CA ARG A 32 -11.98 16.12 16.14
C ARG A 32 -10.66 16.47 16.83
N PHE A 33 -9.67 17.00 16.13
CA PHE A 33 -8.39 17.46 16.69
C PHE A 33 -8.48 18.78 17.47
N THR A 34 -9.50 19.59 17.20
CA THR A 34 -9.80 20.81 17.96
C THR A 34 -10.94 20.64 18.98
N THR A 35 -11.47 19.43 19.16
CA THR A 35 -12.42 19.16 20.24
C THR A 35 -11.76 19.21 21.61
N GLU A 36 -12.58 19.51 22.62
CA GLU A 36 -12.24 19.47 24.05
C GLU A 36 -11.54 18.17 24.46
N ALA A 37 -11.88 17.04 23.83
CA ALA A 37 -11.26 15.73 24.07
C ALA A 37 -9.77 15.68 23.70
N HIS A 38 -9.35 16.36 22.63
CA HIS A 38 -7.94 16.45 22.26
C HIS A 38 -7.18 17.44 23.15
N LEU A 39 -7.84 18.52 23.57
CA LEU A 39 -7.30 19.42 24.58
C LEU A 39 -7.05 18.67 25.89
N HIS A 40 -7.99 17.81 26.31
CA HIS A 40 -7.85 16.95 27.47
C HIS A 40 -6.79 15.85 27.30
N ALA A 41 -6.70 15.21 26.13
CA ALA A 41 -5.64 14.24 25.84
C ALA A 41 -4.25 14.90 25.87
N TRP A 42 -4.13 16.11 25.32
CA TRP A 42 -2.92 16.91 25.38
C TRP A 42 -2.60 17.37 26.82
N GLN A 43 -3.61 17.77 27.61
CA GLN A 43 -3.47 18.08 29.03
C GLN A 43 -2.99 16.87 29.85
N ALA A 44 -3.54 15.68 29.61
CA ALA A 44 -3.12 14.44 30.27
C ALA A 44 -1.69 14.06 29.87
N TRP A 45 -1.31 14.23 28.60
CA TRP A 45 0.06 14.03 28.12
C TRP A 45 1.05 15.00 28.75
N ARG A 46 0.63 16.24 29.01
CA ARG A 46 1.43 17.30 29.65
C ARG A 46 1.79 16.98 31.10
N GLU A 47 1.00 16.18 31.81
CA GLU A 47 1.31 15.76 33.19
C GLU A 47 2.50 14.78 33.26
N HIS A 48 2.94 14.21 32.14
CA HIS A 48 4.01 13.21 32.09
C HIS A 48 5.34 13.74 31.53
N LEU A 49 5.42 15.03 31.19
CA LEU A 49 6.64 15.67 30.67
C LEU A 49 7.23 16.69 31.66
N PRO A 50 8.57 16.80 31.77
CA PRO A 50 9.21 17.79 32.63
C PRO A 50 8.77 19.23 32.25
N ARG A 51 8.36 20.01 33.25
CA ARG A 51 7.85 21.40 33.09
C ARG A 51 8.81 22.33 32.33
N GLU A 52 10.09 22.05 32.35
CA GLU A 52 11.17 22.86 31.76
C GLU A 52 11.19 22.85 30.22
N GLN A 53 10.44 21.95 29.57
CA GLN A 53 10.33 21.91 28.10
C GLN A 53 9.13 22.70 27.54
N TRP A 54 8.37 23.41 28.39
CA TRP A 54 7.07 24.01 28.04
C TRP A 54 6.97 25.51 28.33
N ASP A 55 7.85 26.34 27.79
CA ASP A 55 7.61 27.79 27.78
C ASP A 55 6.60 28.20 26.68
N VAL A 56 5.49 27.47 26.62
CA VAL A 56 4.27 27.88 25.91
C VAL A 56 3.22 28.10 26.97
N ARG A 57 3.07 29.35 27.43
CA ARG A 57 2.08 29.72 28.44
C ARG A 57 0.68 29.42 27.92
N LEU A 58 -0.06 28.57 28.63
CA LEU A 58 -1.42 28.13 28.29
C LEU A 58 -2.48 29.25 28.21
N ASN A 59 -2.15 30.48 28.60
CA ASN A 59 -3.09 31.60 28.65
C ASN A 59 -2.95 32.60 27.50
N ASP A 60 -1.99 32.43 26.61
CA ASP A 60 -2.04 33.15 25.34
C ASP A 60 -2.96 32.35 24.43
N LEU A 61 -4.18 32.87 24.25
CA LEU A 61 -5.02 32.57 23.09
C LEU A 61 -4.09 32.36 21.90
N ILE A 62 -3.92 31.12 21.42
CA ILE A 62 -3.19 30.88 20.17
C ILE A 62 -3.82 31.87 19.21
N SER A 63 -3.05 32.87 18.79
CA SER A 63 -3.57 33.93 17.95
C SER A 63 -4.17 33.28 16.71
N GLU A 64 -5.19 33.88 16.11
CA GLU A 64 -5.77 33.28 14.91
C GLU A 64 -4.68 33.03 13.84
N ALA A 65 -3.67 33.91 13.77
CA ALA A 65 -2.48 33.73 12.95
C ALA A 65 -1.66 32.45 13.28
N ALA A 66 -1.51 32.09 14.56
CA ALA A 66 -0.84 30.86 14.95
C ALA A 66 -1.70 29.61 14.69
N ARG A 67 -3.03 29.70 14.83
CA ARG A 67 -3.95 28.62 14.39
C ARG A 67 -3.89 28.40 12.90
N ASP A 68 -3.89 29.48 12.12
CA ASP A 68 -3.74 29.47 10.67
C ASP A 68 -2.40 28.86 10.26
N ALA A 69 -1.30 29.23 10.93
CA ALA A 69 0.02 28.65 10.65
C ALA A 69 0.06 27.13 10.89
N ILE A 70 -0.55 26.65 11.98
CA ILE A 70 -0.67 25.21 12.26
C ILE A 70 -1.52 24.52 11.18
N ARG A 71 -2.69 25.08 10.86
CA ARG A 71 -3.59 24.55 9.83
C ARG A 71 -2.86 24.45 8.49
N ASN A 72 -2.16 25.51 8.10
CA ASN A 72 -1.40 25.55 6.84
C ASN A 72 -0.28 24.50 6.81
N ARG A 73 0.49 24.36 7.89
CA ARG A 73 1.59 23.38 7.95
C ARG A 73 1.09 21.95 7.79
N ILE A 74 -0.05 21.63 8.41
CA ILE A 74 -0.55 20.25 8.39
C ILE A 74 -1.29 19.96 7.09
N THR A 75 -2.05 20.93 6.55
CA THR A 75 -2.56 20.84 5.17
C THR A 75 -1.44 20.59 4.17
N ALA A 76 -0.31 21.30 4.28
CA ALA A 76 0.85 21.06 3.43
C ALA A 76 1.43 19.66 3.63
N HIS A 77 1.60 19.21 4.88
CA HIS A 77 2.09 17.87 5.19
C HIS A 77 1.18 16.75 4.63
N GLU A 78 -0.14 16.94 4.70
CA GLU A 78 -1.11 16.00 4.15
C GLU A 78 -1.10 15.99 2.62
N ALA A 79 -0.95 17.15 1.98
CA ALA A 79 -0.78 17.23 0.53
C ALA A 79 0.49 16.49 0.08
N ASP A 80 1.61 16.66 0.79
CA ASP A 80 2.86 15.95 0.51
C ASP A 80 2.71 14.43 0.69
N ARG A 81 2.04 14.01 1.77
CA ARG A 81 1.75 12.60 2.03
C ARG A 81 0.85 12.00 0.97
N ALA A 82 -0.23 12.67 0.59
CA ALA A 82 -1.13 12.24 -0.47
C ALA A 82 -0.38 12.12 -1.81
N ALA A 83 0.43 13.11 -2.17
CA ALA A 83 1.26 13.08 -3.36
C ALA A 83 2.23 11.89 -3.36
N ARG A 84 2.83 11.56 -2.20
CA ARG A 84 3.68 10.36 -2.07
C ARG A 84 2.89 9.07 -2.29
N VAL A 85 1.74 8.91 -1.64
CA VAL A 85 0.89 7.71 -1.79
C VAL A 85 0.45 7.52 -3.25
N LEU A 86 0.08 8.59 -3.95
CA LEU A 86 -0.27 8.52 -5.37
C LEU A 86 0.90 8.03 -6.24
N ARG A 87 2.14 8.48 -5.95
CA ARG A 87 3.34 7.97 -6.64
C ARG A 87 3.60 6.49 -6.32
N GLU A 88 3.37 6.07 -5.08
CA GLU A 88 3.51 4.66 -4.68
C GLU A 88 2.46 3.78 -5.37
N VAL A 89 1.19 4.22 -5.45
CA VAL A 89 0.13 3.52 -6.17
C VAL A 89 0.49 3.36 -7.64
N GLU A 90 0.92 4.44 -8.29
CA GLU A 90 1.36 4.42 -9.68
C GLU A 90 2.53 3.44 -9.90
N ALA A 91 3.54 3.46 -9.04
CA ALA A 91 4.65 2.52 -9.10
C ALA A 91 4.18 1.06 -8.97
N LYS A 92 3.26 0.78 -8.04
CA LYS A 92 2.70 -0.57 -7.84
C LYS A 92 1.86 -1.02 -9.04
N ARG A 93 1.10 -0.12 -9.69
CA ARG A 93 0.38 -0.43 -10.93
C ARG A 93 1.32 -0.82 -12.06
N ARG A 94 2.41 -0.07 -12.25
CA ARG A 94 3.44 -0.42 -13.24
C ARG A 94 4.08 -1.78 -12.95
N LEU A 95 4.26 -2.13 -11.68
CA LEU A 95 4.73 -3.47 -11.30
C LEU A 95 3.69 -4.56 -11.63
N LEU A 96 2.39 -4.30 -11.43
CA LEU A 96 1.33 -5.23 -11.87
C LEU A 96 1.38 -5.46 -13.38
N ASP A 97 1.49 -4.37 -14.16
CA ASP A 97 1.54 -4.44 -15.62
C ASP A 97 2.80 -5.17 -16.11
N LEU A 98 3.96 -4.86 -15.51
CA LEU A 98 5.23 -5.52 -15.82
C LEU A 98 5.15 -7.03 -15.53
N HIS A 99 4.54 -7.41 -14.40
CA HIS A 99 4.41 -8.81 -13.97
C HIS A 99 3.08 -9.46 -14.38
N ALA A 100 2.44 -8.96 -15.44
CA ALA A 100 1.18 -9.49 -15.92
C ALA A 100 1.26 -11.01 -16.17
N THR A 101 0.19 -11.72 -15.74
CA THR A 101 0.02 -13.13 -16.05
C THR A 101 -0.33 -13.29 -17.52
N VAL A 102 0.44 -14.11 -18.22
CA VAL A 102 0.24 -14.40 -19.64
C VAL A 102 0.31 -15.91 -19.86
N SER A 103 -0.48 -16.43 -20.78
CA SER A 103 -0.33 -17.81 -21.25
C SER A 103 0.87 -17.91 -22.19
N ARG A 104 1.74 -18.90 -21.97
CA ARG A 104 2.87 -19.21 -22.85
C ARG A 104 3.03 -20.72 -22.99
N ASP A 105 3.44 -21.15 -24.17
CA ASP A 105 3.95 -22.50 -24.39
C ASP A 105 5.32 -22.61 -23.69
N ILE A 106 5.38 -23.47 -22.69
CA ILE A 106 6.59 -23.74 -21.91
C ILE A 106 7.01 -25.17 -22.17
N GLY A 107 8.29 -25.36 -22.52
CA GLY A 107 8.89 -26.67 -22.66
C GLY A 107 9.70 -27.08 -21.43
N TRP A 108 9.79 -28.38 -21.18
CA TRP A 108 10.69 -28.96 -20.20
C TRP A 108 11.22 -30.33 -20.64
N LEU A 109 12.36 -30.74 -20.07
CA LEU A 109 13.06 -31.98 -20.44
C LEU A 109 13.17 -32.95 -19.27
N GLU A 110 12.21 -33.85 -19.14
CA GLU A 110 12.23 -34.89 -18.12
C GLU A 110 13.06 -36.10 -18.55
N SER A 111 13.39 -36.98 -17.60
CA SER A 111 14.24 -38.16 -17.85
C SER A 111 13.63 -39.17 -18.83
N ASP A 112 12.31 -39.11 -19.03
CA ASP A 112 11.50 -39.96 -19.90
C ASP A 112 11.06 -39.27 -21.20
N GLY A 113 11.41 -38.00 -21.43
CA GLY A 113 11.12 -37.28 -22.67
C GLY A 113 10.98 -35.76 -22.51
N GLU A 114 10.63 -35.10 -23.61
CA GLU A 114 10.27 -33.68 -23.60
C GLU A 114 8.76 -33.50 -23.36
N GLY A 115 8.41 -32.50 -22.57
CA GLY A 115 7.02 -32.09 -22.33
C GLY A 115 6.83 -30.63 -22.69
N THR A 116 5.66 -30.29 -23.24
CA THR A 116 5.26 -28.92 -23.52
C THR A 116 3.81 -28.70 -23.10
N ALA A 117 3.52 -27.52 -22.55
CA ALA A 117 2.14 -27.10 -22.30
C ALA A 117 2.01 -25.58 -22.30
N GLU A 118 0.82 -25.11 -22.64
CA GLU A 118 0.43 -23.72 -22.44
C GLU A 118 0.11 -23.48 -20.96
N LEU A 119 0.86 -22.59 -20.31
CA LEU A 119 0.77 -22.35 -18.87
C LEU A 119 0.65 -20.86 -18.54
N PRO A 120 -0.13 -20.49 -17.50
CA PRO A 120 -0.14 -19.13 -16.99
C PRO A 120 1.18 -18.85 -16.25
N VAL A 121 1.96 -17.92 -16.77
CA VAL A 121 3.26 -17.50 -16.20
C VAL A 121 3.35 -15.99 -16.08
N CYS A 122 4.27 -15.50 -15.26
CA CYS A 122 4.59 -14.08 -15.25
C CYS A 122 5.36 -13.72 -16.53
N GLY A 123 4.83 -12.79 -17.34
CA GLY A 123 5.40 -12.46 -18.64
C GLY A 123 6.81 -11.86 -18.58
N HIS A 124 7.16 -11.19 -17.49
CA HIS A 124 8.49 -10.67 -17.21
C HIS A 124 9.46 -11.71 -16.65
N CYS A 125 9.04 -12.54 -15.68
CA CYS A 125 9.91 -13.53 -15.03
C CYS A 125 10.20 -14.76 -15.91
N VAL A 126 9.29 -15.10 -16.82
CA VAL A 126 9.41 -16.26 -17.71
C VAL A 126 9.44 -15.76 -19.15
N PRO A 127 10.61 -15.46 -19.75
CA PRO A 127 10.74 -15.01 -21.14
C PRO A 127 10.11 -15.97 -22.16
N ARG A 128 9.87 -15.50 -23.40
CA ARG A 128 9.40 -16.37 -24.48
C ARG A 128 10.46 -17.43 -24.76
N ASN A 129 10.05 -18.64 -25.14
CA ASN A 129 10.93 -19.77 -25.45
C ASN A 129 11.81 -20.20 -24.25
N SER A 130 11.31 -20.03 -23.02
CA SER A 130 12.00 -20.55 -21.84
C SER A 130 11.81 -22.06 -21.76
N HIS A 131 12.91 -22.78 -21.48
CA HIS A 131 12.90 -24.21 -21.23
C HIS A 131 13.37 -24.50 -19.80
N TYR A 132 12.70 -25.43 -19.14
CA TYR A 132 12.99 -25.79 -17.75
C TYR A 132 13.45 -27.25 -17.64
N PRO A 133 14.30 -27.61 -16.67
CA PRO A 133 14.71 -29.00 -16.51
C PRO A 133 13.54 -29.93 -16.20
N ARG A 134 12.55 -29.50 -15.41
CA ARG A 134 11.37 -30.31 -15.09
C ARG A 134 10.14 -29.43 -15.04
N ARG A 135 8.95 -30.02 -15.18
CA ARG A 135 7.68 -29.27 -15.09
C ARG A 135 7.55 -28.44 -13.81
N LYS A 136 8.03 -28.98 -12.69
CA LYS A 136 8.00 -28.33 -11.36
C LYS A 136 8.95 -27.14 -11.21
N ASP A 137 9.94 -27.02 -12.09
CA ASP A 137 10.91 -25.92 -12.06
C ASP A 137 10.38 -24.67 -12.80
N VAL A 138 9.22 -24.78 -13.47
CA VAL A 138 8.51 -23.64 -14.07
C VAL A 138 8.02 -22.71 -12.95
N PRO A 139 8.41 -21.42 -12.95
CA PRO A 139 8.01 -20.48 -11.91
C PRO A 139 6.50 -20.37 -11.74
N GLU A 140 6.03 -20.46 -10.50
CA GLU A 140 4.62 -20.29 -10.19
C GLU A 140 4.12 -18.87 -10.52
N CYS A 141 2.88 -18.80 -11.00
CA CYS A 141 2.14 -17.56 -11.16
C CYS A 141 0.94 -17.56 -10.20
N PRO A 142 0.68 -16.47 -9.43
CA PRO A 142 1.40 -15.19 -9.40
C PRO A 142 2.82 -15.32 -8.84
N CYS A 143 3.77 -14.58 -9.44
CA CYS A 143 5.17 -14.63 -9.02
C CYS A 143 5.39 -13.99 -7.64
N PRO A 144 6.54 -14.27 -6.97
CA PRO A 144 6.83 -13.73 -5.64
C PRO A 144 6.74 -12.20 -5.55
N THR A 145 7.10 -11.47 -6.61
CA THR A 145 6.96 -10.01 -6.64
C THR A 145 5.52 -9.57 -6.41
N LEU A 146 4.54 -10.21 -7.06
CA LEU A 146 3.13 -9.88 -6.88
C LEU A 146 2.61 -10.30 -5.50
N ARG A 147 3.10 -11.43 -4.95
CA ARG A 147 2.77 -11.86 -3.58
C ARG A 147 3.28 -10.87 -2.53
N LEU A 148 4.48 -10.31 -2.73
CA LEU A 148 5.04 -9.27 -1.86
C LEU A 148 4.23 -7.97 -1.86
N LEU A 149 3.65 -7.58 -3.01
CA LEU A 149 2.75 -6.43 -3.08
C LEU A 149 1.47 -6.61 -2.24
N ALA A 150 1.12 -7.84 -1.88
CA ALA A 150 -0.07 -8.15 -1.10
C ALA A 150 0.15 -8.01 0.42
N LEU A 151 1.40 -7.98 0.89
CA LEU A 151 1.74 -7.95 2.32
C LEU A 151 1.06 -6.81 3.11
N PRO A 152 0.97 -5.57 2.60
CA PRO A 152 0.29 -4.48 3.31
C PRO A 152 -1.21 -4.71 3.55
N TYR A 153 -1.80 -5.71 2.88
CA TYR A 153 -3.23 -5.99 2.92
C TYR A 153 -3.55 -7.33 3.61
N THR A 154 -2.60 -7.88 4.39
CA THR A 154 -2.76 -9.18 5.08
C THR A 154 -3.91 -9.21 6.08
N ASP A 155 -4.24 -8.06 6.67
CA ASP A 155 -5.39 -7.91 7.60
C ASP A 155 -6.71 -7.64 6.87
N HIS A 156 -6.72 -7.57 5.53
CA HIS A 156 -7.94 -7.32 4.78
C HIS A 156 -8.84 -8.57 4.74
N PRO A 157 -10.17 -8.48 4.95
CA PRO A 157 -11.06 -9.65 4.96
C PRO A 157 -11.05 -10.49 3.67
N ASP A 158 -10.90 -9.83 2.51
CA ASP A 158 -10.75 -10.53 1.22
C ASP A 158 -9.36 -11.14 0.96
N TYR A 159 -8.37 -10.89 1.83
CA TYR A 159 -7.03 -11.44 1.70
C TYR A 159 -7.05 -12.96 1.87
N ARG A 160 -6.32 -13.69 1.02
CA ARG A 160 -6.20 -15.15 1.11
C ARG A 160 -4.81 -15.57 1.59
N PRO A 161 -4.70 -16.50 2.56
CA PRO A 161 -3.41 -16.99 3.04
C PRO A 161 -2.49 -17.54 1.95
N GLY A 162 -3.06 -18.14 0.90
CA GLY A 162 -2.29 -18.66 -0.25
C GLY A 162 -1.64 -17.57 -1.13
N TRP A 163 -1.87 -16.29 -0.86
CA TRP A 163 -1.18 -15.17 -1.51
C TRP A 163 0.07 -14.72 -0.75
N ARG A 164 0.32 -15.27 0.44
CA ARG A 164 1.54 -15.00 1.18
C ARG A 164 2.74 -15.60 0.41
N PRO A 165 3.88 -14.88 0.33
CA PRO A 165 5.11 -15.42 -0.25
C PRO A 165 5.57 -16.71 0.42
#